data_AF-A0A0K8QDP1-F1
#
_entry.id   AF-A0A0K8QDP1-F1
#
_cell.length_a   1.000
_cell.length_b   1.000
_cell.length_c   1.000
_cell.angle_alpha   90.00
_cell.angle_beta   90.00
_cell.angle_gamma   90.00
#
_symmetry.space_group_name_H-M   'P 1'
#
loop_
_entity.id
_entity.type
_entity.pdbx_description
1 polymer ?
#
loop_
_entity_poly.entity_id
_entity_poly.type
_entity_poly.pdbx_seq_one_letter_code
_entity_poly.pdbx_strand_id
1 'polypeptide(L)'
;MTPPLSPTTQPREEPRPQLQSCVCGQRTGAHPGLPASGAEQDPADRLLLRAQWFIAEVPLVKVNLPAHTPGCDADAAKVACDYPKYELNKVVSTKFANSGSPAYSLVKRFTWTNQDQDTVAGYIAKDNMSPDSAAQKWIDANSDKVAAWLK
;
A
#
# COMPACT_ATOMS: atom_id res chain seq x y z
N MET A 1 -68.71 -7.30 -0.36
CA MET A 1 -67.82 -8.28 0.29
C MET A 1 -66.47 -8.16 -0.38
N THR A 2 -65.57 -7.41 0.25
CA THR A 2 -64.27 -7.01 -0.29
C THR A 2 -63.19 -7.84 0.42
N PRO A 3 -62.26 -8.49 -0.29
CA PRO A 3 -61.23 -9.31 0.36
C PRO A 3 -60.21 -8.44 1.12
N PRO A 4 -59.59 -8.95 2.20
CA PRO A 4 -58.60 -8.20 2.96
C PRO A 4 -57.27 -8.08 2.19
N LEU A 5 -56.74 -6.87 2.15
CA LEU A 5 -55.41 -6.57 1.62
C LEU A 5 -54.34 -7.20 2.54
N SER A 6 -53.50 -8.07 1.98
CA SER A 6 -52.28 -8.55 2.63
C SER A 6 -51.31 -7.38 2.86
N PRO A 7 -50.56 -7.35 3.99
CA PRO A 7 -49.59 -6.31 4.23
C PRO A 7 -48.41 -6.44 3.25
N THR A 8 -48.21 -5.38 2.48
CA THR A 8 -47.07 -5.13 1.60
C THR A 8 -45.76 -5.47 2.28
N THR A 9 -45.00 -6.40 1.70
CA THR A 9 -43.59 -6.64 2.02
C THR A 9 -42.83 -5.33 1.80
N GLN A 10 -42.36 -4.70 2.88
CA GLN A 10 -41.40 -3.60 2.77
C GLN A 10 -40.14 -4.10 2.04
N PRO A 11 -39.54 -3.32 1.13
CA PRO A 11 -38.24 -3.68 0.60
C PRO A 11 -37.25 -3.76 1.76
N ARG A 12 -36.60 -4.93 1.91
CA ARG A 12 -35.50 -5.10 2.84
C ARG A 12 -34.47 -4.02 2.54
N GLU A 13 -34.21 -3.14 3.51
CA GLU A 13 -32.99 -2.34 3.52
C GLU A 13 -31.82 -3.31 3.30
N GLU A 14 -31.16 -3.17 2.16
CA GLU A 14 -29.87 -3.77 1.90
C GLU A 14 -28.93 -3.24 3.00
N PRO A 15 -28.31 -4.09 3.82
CA PRO A 15 -27.38 -3.61 4.81
C PRO A 15 -26.25 -2.91 4.05
N ARG A 16 -26.14 -1.58 4.23
CA ARG A 16 -24.99 -0.77 3.81
C ARG A 16 -23.74 -1.62 4.03
N PRO A 17 -22.89 -1.84 3.02
CA PRO A 17 -21.70 -2.65 3.20
C PRO A 17 -20.89 -1.98 4.31
N GLN A 18 -20.96 -2.59 5.50
CA GLN A 18 -20.01 -2.40 6.57
C GLN A 18 -18.66 -2.47 5.89
N LEU A 19 -17.89 -1.37 5.98
CA LEU A 19 -16.56 -1.28 5.42
C LEU A 19 -15.84 -2.60 5.66
N GLN A 20 -15.71 -3.38 4.59
CA GLN A 20 -14.91 -4.58 4.58
C GLN A 20 -13.51 -4.08 4.86
N SER A 21 -13.10 -4.19 6.13
CA SER A 21 -11.73 -3.96 6.54
C SER A 21 -10.87 -4.91 5.71
N CYS A 22 -10.30 -4.42 4.61
CA CYS A 22 -9.31 -5.15 3.85
C CYS A 22 -8.07 -5.21 4.74
N VAL A 23 -8.02 -6.26 5.54
CA VAL A 23 -6.82 -6.71 6.25
C VAL A 23 -5.66 -6.76 5.24
N CYS A 24 -4.58 -6.05 5.55
CA CYS A 24 -3.27 -6.20 4.91
C CYS A 24 -2.88 -7.69 4.93
N GLY A 25 -3.17 -8.43 3.87
CA GLY A 25 -2.96 -9.88 3.89
C GLY A 25 -3.21 -10.68 2.62
N GLN A 26 -3.44 -10.07 1.45
CA GLN A 26 -3.54 -10.83 0.18
C GLN A 26 -2.48 -10.34 -0.80
N ARG A 27 -1.31 -11.01 -0.79
CA ARG A 27 -0.20 -10.83 -1.73
C ARG A 27 -0.37 -11.76 -2.92
N THR A 28 -1.28 -11.39 -3.83
CA THR A 28 -1.41 -11.81 -5.24
C THR A 28 -2.89 -11.77 -5.57
N GLY A 29 -3.26 -10.97 -6.56
CA GLY A 29 -4.66 -10.77 -6.94
C GLY A 29 -4.95 -9.28 -6.99
N ALA A 30 -5.25 -8.81 -8.20
CA ALA A 30 -5.78 -7.48 -8.46
C ALA A 30 -6.75 -7.07 -7.35
N HIS A 31 -6.60 -5.84 -6.83
CA HIS A 31 -7.58 -5.24 -5.95
C HIS A 31 -8.98 -5.41 -6.56
N PRO A 32 -9.86 -6.23 -5.96
CA PRO A 32 -11.20 -6.39 -6.50
C PRO A 32 -11.87 -5.01 -6.51
N GLY A 33 -12.25 -4.54 -7.70
CA GLY A 33 -12.92 -3.25 -7.88
C GLY A 33 -12.02 -2.05 -8.21
N LEU A 34 -10.75 -2.23 -8.54
CA LEU A 34 -9.97 -1.16 -9.19
C LEU A 34 -10.06 -1.35 -10.70
N PRO A 35 -10.77 -0.46 -11.44
CA PRO A 35 -10.76 -0.55 -12.89
C PRO A 35 -9.33 -0.32 -13.38
N ALA A 36 -8.76 -1.37 -14.00
CA ALA A 36 -7.54 -1.23 -14.76
C ALA A 36 -7.89 -0.40 -16.00
N SER A 37 -7.42 0.85 -16.02
CA SER A 37 -7.49 1.79 -17.15
C SER A 37 -8.90 2.02 -17.74
N GLY A 38 -9.48 3.18 -17.43
CA GLY A 38 -10.40 3.86 -18.36
C GLY A 38 -11.90 3.60 -18.23
N ALA A 39 -12.38 3.00 -17.13
CA ALA A 39 -13.82 2.90 -16.86
C ALA A 39 -14.18 3.70 -15.60
N GLU A 40 -15.04 4.71 -15.78
CA GLU A 40 -15.72 5.55 -14.79
C GLU A 40 -14.87 6.12 -13.64
N GLN A 41 -14.48 7.40 -13.77
CA GLN A 41 -13.80 8.16 -12.72
C GLN A 41 -14.82 8.70 -11.71
N ASP A 42 -15.49 7.80 -10.99
CA ASP A 42 -16.19 8.22 -9.79
C ASP A 42 -15.15 8.63 -8.73
N PRO A 43 -15.29 9.80 -8.08
CA PRO A 43 -14.38 10.21 -7.02
C PRO A 43 -14.48 9.23 -5.86
N ALA A 44 -13.49 8.35 -5.76
CA ALA A 44 -13.38 7.35 -4.71
C ALA A 44 -12.22 7.71 -3.78
N ASP A 45 -12.57 8.10 -2.56
CA ASP A 45 -11.58 8.26 -1.48
C ASP A 45 -11.15 6.88 -0.98
N ARG A 46 -9.88 6.54 -1.18
CA ARG A 46 -9.31 5.25 -0.76
C ARG A 46 -8.03 5.45 0.04
N LEU A 47 -7.92 4.70 1.15
CA LEU A 47 -6.69 4.62 1.94
C LEU A 47 -5.61 3.86 1.15
N LEU A 48 -4.45 4.49 1.01
CA LEU A 48 -3.33 4.02 0.20
C LEU A 48 -2.00 4.36 0.90
N LEU A 49 -1.08 3.39 0.97
CA LEU A 49 0.27 3.62 1.47
C LEU A 49 1.17 4.11 0.32
N ARG A 50 2.11 5.02 0.61
CA ARG A 50 3.17 5.38 -0.37
C ARG A 50 4.19 4.23 -0.44
N ALA A 51 4.86 4.06 -1.59
CA ALA A 51 5.62 2.85 -1.96
C ALA A 51 4.72 1.67 -2.43
N GLN A 52 3.86 1.92 -3.43
CA GLN A 52 3.02 0.92 -4.09
C GLN A 52 2.78 1.25 -5.57
N TRP A 53 2.54 0.22 -6.38
CA TRP A 53 2.42 0.34 -7.85
C TRP A 53 1.31 1.28 -8.32
N PHE A 54 0.16 1.32 -7.64
CA PHE A 54 -1.04 2.02 -8.13
C PHE A 54 -0.87 3.55 -8.21
N ILE A 55 -0.02 4.12 -7.33
CA ILE A 55 0.26 5.56 -7.30
C ILE A 55 1.09 5.99 -8.52
N ALA A 56 1.83 5.08 -9.14
CA ALA A 56 2.60 5.36 -10.35
C ALA A 56 1.72 5.38 -11.63
N GLU A 57 0.49 4.86 -11.57
CA GLU A 57 -0.38 4.73 -12.74
C GLU A 57 -1.47 5.78 -12.81
N VAL A 58 -2.08 6.10 -11.66
CA VAL A 58 -3.18 7.05 -11.57
C VAL A 58 -2.65 8.31 -10.89
N PRO A 59 -2.96 9.53 -11.41
CA PRO A 59 -2.52 10.78 -10.81
C PRO A 59 -3.31 11.07 -9.53
N LEU A 60 -2.99 10.32 -8.47
CA LEU A 60 -3.63 10.45 -7.16
C LEU A 60 -3.00 11.61 -6.39
N VAL A 61 -3.85 12.41 -5.78
CA VAL A 61 -3.44 13.44 -4.82
C VAL A 61 -3.74 12.97 -3.41
N LYS A 62 -2.86 13.33 -2.46
CA LYS A 62 -3.11 13.08 -1.05
C LYS A 62 -4.16 14.08 -0.55
N VAL A 63 -5.19 13.61 0.13
CA VAL A 63 -6.08 14.46 0.93
C VAL A 63 -5.29 14.99 2.13
N ASN A 64 -5.17 16.31 2.24
CA ASN A 64 -4.42 16.95 3.32
C ASN A 64 -5.32 17.12 4.55
N LEU A 65 -5.05 16.32 5.59
CA LEU A 65 -5.68 16.43 6.90
C LEU A 65 -4.78 17.26 7.85
N PRO A 66 -5.30 17.71 9.02
CA PRO A 66 -4.47 18.37 10.02
C PRO A 66 -3.26 17.50 10.41
N ALA A 67 -2.05 18.06 10.45
CA ALA A 67 -0.85 17.26 10.66
C ALA A 67 -0.88 16.43 11.94
N HIS A 68 -0.35 15.21 11.88
CA HIS A 68 -0.23 14.34 13.05
C HIS A 68 0.67 14.96 14.13
N THR A 69 0.21 14.95 15.37
CA THR A 69 1.00 15.29 16.57
C THR A 69 0.90 14.16 17.60
N PRO A 70 1.94 13.91 18.43
CA PRO A 70 1.88 12.85 19.44
C PRO A 70 0.60 12.93 20.30
N GLY A 71 -0.18 11.85 20.32
CA GLY A 71 -1.42 11.73 21.09
C GLY A 71 -2.69 12.22 20.37
N CYS A 72 -2.63 12.72 19.13
CA CYS A 72 -3.82 13.10 18.37
C CYS A 72 -4.72 11.90 17.98
N ASP A 73 -4.15 10.70 18.03
CA ASP A 73 -4.76 9.42 17.73
C ASP A 73 -5.02 8.56 18.99
N ALA A 74 -4.86 9.12 20.20
CA ALA A 74 -5.02 8.38 21.45
C ALA A 74 -6.47 7.94 21.75
N ASP A 75 -7.46 8.67 21.22
CA ASP A 75 -8.88 8.32 21.29
C ASP A 75 -9.38 8.05 19.87
N ALA A 76 -9.58 6.77 19.54
CA ALA A 76 -10.02 6.32 18.23
C ALA A 76 -11.34 6.97 17.76
N ALA A 77 -12.21 7.40 18.68
CA ALA A 77 -13.47 8.05 18.35
C ALA A 77 -13.32 9.55 18.04
N LYS A 78 -12.15 10.15 18.29
CA LYS A 78 -11.89 11.60 18.16
C LYS A 78 -10.73 11.93 17.23
N VAL A 79 -10.22 10.95 16.48
CA VAL A 79 -9.08 11.17 15.57
C VAL A 79 -9.49 12.14 14.47
N ALA A 80 -8.86 13.31 14.48
CA ALA A 80 -9.06 14.37 13.49
C ALA A 80 -7.74 14.79 12.82
N CYS A 81 -6.67 14.03 13.04
CA CYS A 81 -5.35 14.28 12.48
C CYS A 81 -5.04 13.30 11.34
N ASP A 82 -4.08 13.69 10.51
CA ASP A 82 -3.47 12.90 9.46
C ASP A 82 -2.69 11.72 10.06
N TYR A 83 -2.30 10.79 9.21
CA TYR A 83 -1.47 9.66 9.59
C TYR A 83 -0.02 10.13 9.85
N PRO A 84 0.67 9.55 10.84
CA PRO A 84 2.06 9.88 11.07
C PRO A 84 2.91 9.40 9.88
N LYS A 85 4.02 10.11 9.63
CA LYS A 85 5.03 9.65 8.67
C LYS A 85 5.78 8.48 9.30
N TYR A 86 5.75 7.32 8.64
CA TYR A 86 6.53 6.15 9.03
C TYR A 86 7.85 6.09 8.26
N GLU A 87 8.93 5.82 8.99
CA GLU A 87 10.22 5.44 8.40
C GLU A 87 10.28 3.91 8.32
N LEU A 88 10.75 3.38 7.18
CA LEU A 88 10.86 1.93 7.00
C LEU A 88 12.14 1.41 7.68
N ASN A 89 11.95 0.69 8.78
CA ASN A 89 13.05 0.18 9.58
C ASN A 89 13.62 -1.14 9.03
N LYS A 90 14.94 -1.25 8.99
CA LYS A 90 15.66 -2.50 8.71
C LYS A 90 16.03 -3.15 10.04
N VAL A 91 15.37 -4.26 10.36
CA VAL A 91 15.64 -5.04 11.57
C VAL A 91 16.43 -6.29 11.21
N VAL A 92 17.54 -6.52 11.91
CA VAL A 92 18.38 -7.71 11.73
C VAL A 92 18.63 -8.39 13.07
N SER A 93 18.93 -9.70 13.05
CA SER A 93 19.33 -10.40 14.27
C SER A 93 20.69 -9.93 14.76
N THR A 94 20.88 -9.90 16.08
CA THR A 94 22.17 -9.55 16.71
C THR A 94 23.28 -10.49 16.27
N LYS A 95 22.99 -11.78 16.12
CA LYS A 95 23.93 -12.78 15.58
C LYS A 95 24.42 -12.41 14.18
N PHE A 96 23.53 -11.97 13.28
CA PHE A 96 23.93 -11.54 11.94
C PHE A 96 24.73 -10.24 11.98
N ALA A 97 24.28 -9.25 12.76
CA ALA A 97 24.98 -7.97 12.92
C ALA A 97 26.41 -8.15 13.45
N ASN A 98 26.63 -9.13 14.33
CA ASN A 98 27.93 -9.42 14.95
C ASN A 98 28.75 -10.49 14.20
N SER A 99 28.28 -10.99 13.07
CA SER A 99 28.93 -12.11 12.35
C SER A 99 30.23 -11.74 11.63
N GLY A 100 30.51 -10.43 11.46
CA GLY A 100 31.58 -9.96 10.59
C GLY A 100 31.28 -10.11 9.08
N SER A 101 30.07 -10.54 8.71
CA SER A 101 29.69 -10.71 7.31
C SER A 101 29.63 -9.36 6.56
N PRO A 102 30.22 -9.25 5.35
CA PRO A 102 30.09 -8.06 4.51
C PRO A 102 28.63 -7.80 4.08
N ALA A 103 27.76 -8.83 4.13
CA ALA A 103 26.34 -8.68 3.85
C ALA A 103 25.63 -7.76 4.86
N TYR A 104 26.09 -7.70 6.12
CA TYR A 104 25.51 -6.77 7.09
C TYR A 104 25.82 -5.31 6.70
N SER A 105 27.03 -5.03 6.22
CA SER A 105 27.40 -3.70 5.74
C SER A 105 26.56 -3.28 4.52
N LEU A 106 26.28 -4.21 3.60
CA LEU A 106 25.32 -4.00 2.51
C LEU A 106 23.94 -3.64 3.07
N VAL A 107 23.39 -4.43 3.99
CA VAL A 107 22.07 -4.17 4.58
C VAL A 107 22.01 -2.79 5.25
N LYS A 108 23.09 -2.33 5.91
CA LYS A 108 23.14 -0.98 6.50
C LYS A 108 23.09 0.11 5.42
N ARG A 109 23.80 -0.06 4.30
CA ARG A 109 23.93 0.95 3.23
C ARG A 109 22.78 0.94 2.23
N PHE A 110 22.14 -0.23 2.04
CA PHE A 110 20.99 -0.40 1.16
C PHE A 110 19.91 0.63 1.50
N THR A 111 19.51 1.43 0.52
CA THR A 111 18.46 2.43 0.68
C THR A 111 17.62 2.48 -0.58
N TRP A 112 16.31 2.42 -0.41
CA TRP A 112 15.35 2.64 -1.48
C TRP A 112 14.51 3.85 -1.17
N THR A 113 14.29 4.67 -2.20
CA THR A 113 13.28 5.72 -2.18
C THR A 113 11.88 5.11 -2.38
N ASN A 114 10.84 5.94 -2.21
CA ASN A 114 9.49 5.52 -2.60
C ASN A 114 9.42 5.19 -4.10
N GLN A 115 10.10 5.97 -4.94
CA GLN A 115 10.12 5.74 -6.38
C GLN A 115 10.78 4.41 -6.76
N ASP A 116 11.86 4.02 -6.08
CA ASP A 116 12.51 2.72 -6.32
C ASP A 116 11.54 1.57 -5.98
N GLN A 117 10.81 1.68 -4.87
CA GLN A 117 9.80 0.70 -4.46
C GLN A 117 8.59 0.67 -5.41
N ASP A 118 8.06 1.83 -5.80
CA ASP A 118 6.95 1.96 -6.74
C ASP A 118 7.30 1.30 -8.09
N THR A 119 8.54 1.52 -8.56
CA THR A 119 9.04 0.96 -9.82
C THR A 119 9.09 -0.57 -9.77
N VAL A 120 9.72 -1.15 -8.74
CA VAL A 120 9.83 -2.60 -8.60
C VAL A 120 8.46 -3.24 -8.36
N ALA A 121 7.59 -2.59 -7.59
CA ALA A 121 6.21 -3.05 -7.40
C ALA A 121 5.43 -3.04 -8.71
N GLY A 122 5.64 -2.04 -9.58
CA GLY A 122 5.07 -1.97 -10.92
C GLY A 122 5.51 -3.14 -11.81
N TYR A 123 6.80 -3.46 -11.83
CA TYR A 123 7.31 -4.64 -12.58
C TYR A 123 6.60 -5.94 -12.17
N ILE A 124 6.32 -6.11 -10.88
CA ILE A 124 5.67 -7.32 -10.39
C ILE A 124 4.16 -7.30 -10.68
N ALA A 125 3.47 -6.23 -10.34
CA ALA A 125 2.01 -6.18 -10.40
C ALA A 125 1.47 -6.00 -11.83
N LYS A 126 2.16 -5.20 -12.65
CA LYS A 126 1.71 -4.82 -14.00
C LYS A 126 2.39 -5.66 -15.06
N ASP A 127 3.72 -5.70 -15.04
CA ASP A 127 4.49 -6.43 -16.05
C ASP A 127 4.51 -7.94 -15.78
N ASN A 128 3.87 -8.37 -14.68
CA ASN A 128 3.72 -9.76 -14.26
C ASN A 128 5.07 -10.49 -14.13
N MET A 129 6.12 -9.75 -13.76
CA MET A 129 7.46 -10.28 -13.56
C MET A 129 7.53 -11.03 -12.23
N SER A 130 8.37 -12.07 -12.18
CA SER A 130 8.77 -12.63 -10.89
C SER A 130 9.54 -11.58 -10.06
N PRO A 131 9.46 -11.62 -8.72
CA PRO A 131 10.22 -10.71 -7.86
C PRO A 131 11.72 -10.67 -8.19
N ASP A 132 12.31 -11.84 -8.46
CA ASP A 132 13.73 -11.95 -8.81
C ASP A 132 14.06 -11.25 -10.13
N SER A 133 13.21 -11.44 -11.16
CA SER A 133 13.41 -10.78 -12.45
C SER A 133 13.22 -9.27 -12.34
N ALA A 134 12.25 -8.82 -11.54
CA ALA A 134 12.00 -7.41 -11.29
C ALA A 134 13.17 -6.75 -10.53
N ALA A 135 13.71 -7.43 -9.51
CA ALA A 135 14.89 -6.99 -8.78
C ALA A 135 16.12 -6.91 -9.70
N GLN A 136 16.36 -7.95 -10.51
CA GLN A 136 17.47 -7.95 -11.47
C GLN A 136 17.38 -6.80 -12.46
N LYS A 137 16.20 -6.59 -13.08
CA LYS A 137 15.95 -5.46 -13.98
C LYS A 137 16.23 -4.11 -13.31
N TRP A 138 15.84 -3.94 -12.05
CA TRP A 138 16.13 -2.71 -11.31
C TRP A 138 17.63 -2.56 -11.02
N ILE A 139 18.32 -3.63 -10.62
CA ILE A 139 19.77 -3.65 -10.35
C ILE A 139 20.54 -3.27 -11.61
N ASP A 140 20.21 -3.86 -12.76
CA ASP A 140 20.87 -3.60 -14.04
C ASP A 140 20.74 -2.12 -14.44
N ALA A 141 19.59 -1.51 -14.16
CA ALA A 141 19.32 -0.10 -14.44
C ALA A 141 19.88 0.89 -13.41
N ASN A 142 20.31 0.42 -12.22
CA ASN A 142 20.74 1.26 -11.10
C ASN A 142 22.09 0.78 -10.51
N SER A 143 23.00 0.36 -11.39
CA SER A 143 24.28 -0.24 -10.99
C SER A 143 25.14 0.67 -10.11
N ASP A 144 25.02 1.98 -10.28
CA ASP A 144 25.69 3.01 -9.48
C ASP A 144 25.21 3.02 -8.02
N LYS A 145 23.89 2.95 -7.79
CA LYS A 145 23.30 2.82 -6.46
C LYS A 145 23.75 1.52 -5.79
N VAL A 146 23.71 0.41 -6.53
CA VAL A 146 24.12 -0.90 -6.03
C VAL A 146 25.61 -0.90 -5.68
N ALA A 147 26.46 -0.34 -6.55
CA ALA A 147 27.89 -0.20 -6.28
C ALA A 147 28.16 0.64 -5.02
N ALA A 148 27.37 1.69 -4.75
CA ALA A 148 27.48 2.47 -3.54
C ALA A 148 27.17 1.66 -2.26
N TRP A 149 26.30 0.66 -2.33
CA TRP A 149 26.00 -0.22 -1.20
C TRP A 149 27.06 -1.29 -0.95
N LEU A 150 27.83 -1.66 -1.99
CA LEU A 150 28.84 -2.71 -1.96
C LEU A 150 30.25 -2.24 -1.52
N LYS A 151 30.51 -0.93 -1.56
CA LYS A 151 31.65 -0.30 -0.84
C LYS A 151 31.38 -0.43 0.64
#